data_AF-A0A2N2BGM6-F1
#
_entry.id   AF-A0A2N2BGM6-F1
#
_cell.length_a   1.000
_cell.length_b   1.000
_cell.length_c   1.000
_cell.angle_alpha   90.00
_cell.angle_beta   90.00
_cell.angle_gamma   90.00
#
_symmetry.space_group_name_H-M   'P 1'
#
loop_
_entity.id
_entity.type
_entity.pdbx_description
1 polymer ?
#
loop_
_entity_poly.entity_id
_entity_poly.type
_entity_poly.pdbx_seq_one_letter_code
_entity_poly.pdbx_strand_id
1 'polypeptide(L)' 'MSFSSKVKDELARHIGEARHCRIAEIAAIINVCGKIKENEKGEVLSLKIQTENAAVARKCFTLLKKTFNIKVEISIKKN' A
#
# COMPACT_ATOMS: atom_id res chain seq x y z
N MET A 1 7.02 -15.72 13.35
CA MET A 1 5.78 -15.08 12.84
C MET A 1 4.79 -14.91 13.97
N SER A 2 4.22 -13.72 14.16
CA SER A 2 3.17 -13.47 15.16
C SER A 2 1.79 -13.88 14.66
N PHE A 3 0.84 -14.09 15.58
CA PHE A 3 -0.58 -14.30 15.24
C PHE A 3 -1.13 -13.21 14.31
N SER A 4 -0.86 -11.94 14.64
CA SER A 4 -1.26 -10.78 13.81
C SER A 4 -0.72 -10.87 12.38
N SER A 5 0.50 -11.39 12.18
CA SER A 5 1.06 -11.53 10.83
C SER A 5 0.28 -12.55 10.00
N LYS A 6 -0.15 -13.67 10.60
CA LYS A 6 -0.95 -14.69 9.92
C LYS A 6 -2.32 -14.14 9.50
N VAL A 7 -3.00 -13.43 10.40
CA VAL A 7 -4.30 -12.80 10.10
C VAL A 7 -4.17 -11.76 8.98
N LYS A 8 -3.12 -10.93 9.00
CA LYS A 8 -2.86 -9.96 7.92
C LYS A 8 -2.58 -10.64 6.58
N ASP A 9 -1.87 -11.77 6.57
CA ASP A 9 -1.62 -12.56 5.35
C ASP A 9 -2.90 -13.16 4.76
N GLU A 10 -3.84 -13.60 5.61
CA GLU A 10 -5.15 -14.08 5.19
C GLU A 10 -5.99 -12.96 4.58
N LEU A 11 -6.17 -11.85 5.32
CA LEU A 11 -6.95 -10.69 4.87
C LEU A 11 -6.39 -10.06 3.59
N ALA A 12 -5.06 -10.04 3.42
CA ALA A 12 -4.43 -9.50 2.22
C ALA A 12 -4.90 -10.19 0.94
N ARG A 13 -5.36 -11.45 0.99
CA ARG A 13 -5.85 -12.19 -0.19
C ARG A 13 -7.21 -11.72 -0.67
N HIS A 14 -8.03 -11.10 0.18
CA HIS A 14 -9.39 -10.66 -0.13
C HIS A 14 -9.45 -9.25 -0.70
N ILE A 15 -9.67 -9.06 -1.99
CA ILE A 15 -9.77 -7.73 -2.62
C ILE A 15 -11.24 -7.39 -2.87
N GLY A 16 -11.67 -6.20 -2.40
CA GLY A 16 -13.02 -5.71 -2.67
C GLY A 16 -13.33 -5.62 -4.17
N GLU A 17 -14.52 -6.10 -4.55
CA GLU A 17 -14.91 -6.17 -5.96
C GLU A 17 -15.17 -4.78 -6.55
N ALA A 18 -15.92 -3.96 -5.83
CA ALA A 18 -16.27 -2.62 -6.28
C ALA A 18 -15.08 -1.64 -6.16
N ARG A 19 -14.99 -0.72 -7.12
CA ARG A 19 -13.90 0.28 -7.17
C ARG A 19 -13.83 1.14 -5.91
N HIS A 20 -14.99 1.54 -5.36
CA HIS A 20 -15.04 2.37 -4.15
C HIS A 20 -14.46 1.65 -2.92
N CYS A 21 -14.65 0.33 -2.79
CA CYS A 21 -14.03 -0.45 -1.72
C CYS A 21 -12.50 -0.43 -1.81
N ARG A 22 -11.96 -0.58 -3.03
CA ARG A 22 -10.51 -0.56 -3.25
C ARG A 22 -9.92 0.82 -2.94
N ILE A 23 -10.59 1.90 -3.33
CA ILE A 23 -10.16 3.27 -3.01
C ILE A 23 -10.17 3.49 -1.50
N ALA A 24 -11.23 3.09 -0.81
CA ALA A 24 -11.34 3.21 0.64
C ALA A 24 -10.20 2.44 1.35
N GLU A 25 -9.90 1.22 0.90
CA GLU A 25 -8.83 0.41 1.47
C GLU A 25 -7.44 1.01 1.19
N ILE A 26 -7.20 1.56 0.00
CA ILE A 26 -5.98 2.31 -0.32
C ILE A 26 -5.84 3.53 0.60
N ALA A 27 -6.91 4.30 0.80
CA ALA A 27 -6.90 5.45 1.68
C ALA A 27 -6.58 5.05 3.13
N ALA A 28 -7.14 3.95 3.63
CA ALA A 28 -6.82 3.42 4.95
C ALA A 28 -5.34 3.05 5.07
N ILE A 29 -4.79 2.34 4.09
CA ILE A 29 -3.35 1.98 4.09
C ILE A 29 -2.46 3.22 4.05
N ILE A 30 -2.80 4.23 3.24
CA ILE A 30 -2.05 5.48 3.16
C ILE A 30 -2.08 6.22 4.50
N ASN A 31 -3.22 6.29 5.18
CA ASN A 31 -3.31 6.94 6.49
C ASN A 31 -2.46 6.25 7.56
N VAL A 32 -2.39 4.91 7.54
CA VAL A 32 -1.71 4.14 8.58
C VAL A 32 -0.22 3.94 8.29
N CYS A 33 0.15 3.76 7.02
CA CYS A 33 1.51 3.38 6.61
C CYS A 33 2.18 4.40 5.69
N GLY A 34 1.44 5.42 5.22
CA GLY A 34 1.92 6.39 4.25
C GLY A 34 2.64 7.57 4.88
N LYS A 35 3.64 8.06 4.16
CA LYS A 35 4.32 9.33 4.39
C LYS A 35 4.34 10.09 3.08
N ILE A 36 3.78 11.29 3.08
CA ILE A 36 3.80 12.19 1.94
C ILE A 36 5.08 13.03 2.06
N LYS A 37 5.86 13.08 0.98
CA LYS A 37 6.96 14.04 0.84
C LYS A 37 6.48 15.18 -0.03
N GLU A 38 6.63 16.39 0.48
CA GLU A 38 6.27 17.63 -0.20
C GLU A 38 7.52 18.48 -0.40
N ASN A 39 7.52 19.35 -1.41
CA ASN A 39 8.55 20.37 -1.56
C ASN A 39 8.22 21.60 -0.71
N GLU A 40 9.13 22.58 -0.70
CA GLU A 40 8.96 23.84 0.05
C GLU A 40 7.73 24.66 -0.41
N LYS A 41 7.18 24.38 -1.60
CA LYS A 41 5.97 25.01 -2.14
C LYS A 41 4.69 24.24 -1.80
N GLY A 42 4.77 23.13 -1.05
CA GLY A 42 3.64 22.29 -0.69
C GLY A 42 3.19 21.32 -1.80
N GLU A 43 3.98 21.16 -2.87
CA GLU A 43 3.65 20.20 -3.93
C GLU A 43 4.08 18.78 -3.53
N VAL A 44 3.17 17.83 -3.66
CA VAL A 44 3.42 16.42 -3.35
C VAL A 44 4.42 15.83 -4.34
N LEU A 45 5.61 15.50 -3.86
CA LEU A 45 6.68 14.89 -4.64
C LEU A 45 6.57 13.36 -4.70
N SER A 46 6.22 12.74 -3.58
CA SER A 46 6.10 11.28 -3.51
C SER A 46 5.28 10.80 -2.32
N LEU A 47 4.62 9.66 -2.50
CA LEU A 47 3.99 8.88 -1.44
C LEU A 47 4.88 7.69 -1.12
N LYS A 48 5.36 7.60 0.13
CA LYS A 48 6.13 6.47 0.64
C LYS A 48 5.27 5.63 1.57
N ILE A 49 5.05 4.37 1.21
CA ILE A 49 4.42 3.38 2.10
C ILE A 49 5.52 2.61 2.83
N GLN A 50 5.51 2.63 4.17
CA GLN A 50 6.46 1.90 4.99
C GLN A 50 5.71 0.97 5.95
N THR A 51 6.02 -0.32 5.88
CA THR A 51 5.43 -1.34 6.76
C THR A 51 6.42 -2.48 6.97
N GLU A 52 6.43 -3.04 8.18
CA GLU A 52 7.18 -4.24 8.54
C GLU A 52 6.49 -5.53 8.06
N ASN A 53 5.22 -5.44 7.65
CA ASN A 53 4.44 -6.59 7.22
C ASN A 53 4.40 -6.69 5.69
N ALA A 54 5.04 -7.73 5.15
CA ALA A 54 5.12 -7.95 3.71
C ALA A 54 3.74 -8.19 3.06
N ALA A 55 2.75 -8.73 3.78
CA ALA A 55 1.39 -8.91 3.28
C ALA A 55 0.73 -7.56 2.98
N VAL A 56 0.86 -6.60 3.89
CA VAL A 56 0.33 -5.24 3.74
C VAL A 56 0.99 -4.54 2.55
N ALA A 57 2.31 -4.68 2.39
CA ALA A 57 3.03 -4.12 1.25
C ALA A 57 2.52 -4.69 -0.09
N ARG A 58 2.41 -6.03 -0.21
CA ARG A 58 1.87 -6.69 -1.42
C ARG A 58 0.41 -6.32 -1.68
N LYS A 59 -0.40 -6.17 -0.62
CA LYS A 59 -1.80 -5.78 -0.70
C LYS A 59 -1.95 -4.37 -1.27
N CYS A 60 -1.26 -3.40 -0.69
CA CYS A 60 -1.24 -2.02 -1.15
C CYS A 60 -0.87 -1.94 -2.63
N PHE A 61 0.20 -2.63 -3.02
CA PHE A 61 0.65 -2.75 -4.39
C PHE A 61 -0.45 -3.26 -5.33
N THR A 62 -1.07 -4.39 -4.96
CA THR A 62 -2.10 -5.03 -5.77
C THR A 62 -3.33 -4.14 -5.93
N LEU A 63 -3.73 -3.44 -4.86
CA LEU A 63 -4.84 -2.48 -4.90
C LEU A 63 -4.54 -1.31 -5.83
N LEU A 64 -3.35 -0.70 -5.75
CA LEU A 64 -2.94 0.39 -6.63
C LEU A 64 -2.97 -0.04 -8.10
N LYS A 65 -2.41 -1.22 -8.40
CA LYS A 65 -2.41 -1.78 -9.76
C LYS A 65 -3.83 -2.05 -10.26
N LYS A 66 -4.69 -2.70 -9.47
CA LYS A 66 -6.07 -3.04 -9.86
C LYS A 66 -7.03 -1.85 -9.92
N THR A 67 -6.69 -0.73 -9.26
CA THR A 67 -7.60 0.44 -9.15
C THR A 67 -7.21 1.57 -10.09
N PHE A 68 -5.91 1.77 -10.32
CA PHE A 68 -5.39 2.90 -11.10
C PHE A 68 -4.49 2.47 -12.27
N ASN A 69 -4.26 1.16 -12.47
CA ASN A 69 -3.46 0.62 -13.56
C ASN A 69 -2.03 1.21 -13.62
N ILE A 70 -1.40 1.40 -12.46
CA ILE A 70 -0.06 1.99 -12.37
C ILE A 70 1.00 1.13 -13.06
N LYS A 71 1.99 1.80 -13.70
CA LYS A 71 3.24 1.17 -14.12
C LYS A 71 4.17 1.03 -12.92
N VAL A 72 4.90 -0.07 -12.86
CA VAL A 72 5.68 -0.45 -11.69
C VAL A 72 7.09 -0.77 -12.10
N GLU A 73 8.03 -0.14 -11.42
CA GLU A 73 9.44 -0.55 -11.39
C GLU A 73 9.74 -1.06 -9.97
N ILE A 74 10.24 -2.30 -9.87
CA ILE A 74 10.60 -2.91 -8.59
C ILE A 74 12.10 -2.73 -8.40
N SER A 75 12.49 -2.04 -7.33
CA SER A 75 13.88 -1.92 -6.89
C SER A 75 14.06 -2.59 -5.53
N ILE A 76 15.01 -3.51 -5.44
CA ILE A 76 15.36 -4.21 -4.19
C ILE A 76 16.64 -3.59 -3.66
N LYS A 77 16.55 -2.88 -2.53
CA LYS A 77 17.72 -2.42 -1.79
C LYS A 77 17.99 -3.41 -0.65
N LYS A 78 18.99 -4.28 -0.84
CA LYS A 78 19.57 -5.04 0.27
C LYS A 78 20.52 -4.12 1.03
N ASN A 79 20.42 -4.13 2.36
CA ASN A 79 21.48 -3.63 3.22
C ASN A 79 22.62 -4.64 3.25
#